data_AF-A0A966R1H3-F1
#
_entry.id   AF-A0A966R1H3-F1
#
_cell.length_a   1.000
_cell.length_b   1.000
_cell.length_c   1.000
_cell.angle_alpha   90.00
_cell.angle_beta   90.00
_cell.angle_gamma   90.00
#
_symmetry.space_group_name_H-M   'P 1'
#
loop_
_entity.id
_entity.type
_entity.pdbx_description
1 polymer ?
#
loop_
_entity_poly.entity_id
_entity_poly.type
_entity_poly.pdbx_seq_one_letter_code
_entity_poly.pdbx_strand_id
1 'polypeptide(L)'
;MGSVDPAGSPAWIEPVTGAMSSTTRFGWSFIIAAGVCIAGCKSTYSRTSGLESVEQSGTMANHVKSVLERPFGRYLGFLRISDESKMAIVMDVVPETSAAHSGSMRAIMRVHLGGFGSSEFTSFYFPRIESGFDGSLSFFGPDEGSQAVNLDGGRIVDGRFSARLSYSSGETSRTGYVEARLYGPGDAVIDDILSIGGKVPAIGPLSGEYTAFCDGHQSVLQLEFSRWHRPSPDTKTGFLPGAVLTGRLGVVARDNCPDDSSRCVQKIFRAGTFDPFTGQLALRSSTGETMCHVSGGAVNCDSCSYSRVRPLLGKDSDRPATYARADVTVFDTGSGVDLERQPATMSGSFYGYLHHESTNTYQAASLNLTFEAATATYSAVAALYFGPASGNEFVAYRLDPVPARLLAGPVLLDGPGETFLILTSMGEKGLAGIWYSKTHGHIGTVSMVKDSIPPLMADEKLLMPRLGGGYSGEQWQLDIKVASNVSERDEDFYPLRMFGDARERAEVKKRRLIQDGTFDFYTGVVALRLDDGRIIVGKVSEPGLELFWPPWPSLGPVLNTQLVQSFFRVDSAERKFTARK
;
A
#
# COMPACT_ATOMS: atom_id res chain seq x y z
N MET A 1 -10.94 54.22 45.67
CA MET A 1 -11.26 53.48 46.91
C MET A 1 -11.69 52.08 46.48
N GLY A 2 -11.06 50.96 46.79
CA GLY A 2 -9.75 50.64 47.35
C GLY A 2 -9.35 49.27 46.77
N SER A 3 -8.05 49.06 46.65
CA SER A 3 -7.34 47.89 46.12
C SER A 3 -7.38 46.69 47.08
N VAL A 4 -7.55 45.46 46.56
CA VAL A 4 -6.83 44.25 47.04
C VAL A 4 -6.77 43.22 45.90
N ASP A 5 -5.54 42.79 45.62
CA ASP A 5 -5.09 41.52 45.01
C ASP A 5 -3.70 41.27 45.65
N PRO A 6 -3.02 40.10 45.54
CA PRO A 6 -3.45 38.77 45.09
C PRO A 6 -2.90 37.61 45.99
N ALA A 7 -3.32 36.35 45.76
CA ALA A 7 -2.47 35.15 45.89
C ALA A 7 -3.26 33.85 45.60
N GLY A 8 -2.75 33.02 44.68
CA GLY A 8 -3.25 31.67 44.45
C GLY A 8 -2.65 31.02 43.20
N SER A 9 -1.40 30.57 43.29
CA SER A 9 -0.72 29.75 42.27
C SER A 9 -0.81 28.24 42.63
N PRO A 10 -0.61 27.34 41.65
CA PRO A 10 -1.17 25.99 41.65
C PRO A 10 -0.26 24.93 42.28
N ALA A 11 -0.87 23.84 42.76
CA ALA A 11 -0.19 22.68 43.32
C ALA A 11 0.45 21.82 42.22
N TRP A 12 1.74 21.53 42.40
CA TRP A 12 2.54 20.56 41.66
C TRP A 12 2.32 19.15 42.24
N ILE A 13 2.27 18.14 41.36
CA ILE A 13 2.28 16.71 41.71
C ILE A 13 3.70 16.20 41.48
N GLU A 14 4.38 15.76 42.54
CA GLU A 14 5.64 15.02 42.48
C GLU A 14 5.42 13.50 42.56
N PRO A 15 6.36 12.69 42.01
CA PRO A 15 6.22 11.25 41.89
C PRO A 15 6.67 10.49 43.15
N VAL A 16 5.94 9.43 43.49
CA VAL A 16 6.29 8.49 44.55
C VAL A 16 7.44 7.59 44.08
N THR A 17 8.59 7.72 44.73
CA THR A 17 9.72 6.79 44.64
C THR A 17 9.56 5.70 45.70
N GLY A 18 9.48 4.44 45.25
CA GLY A 18 9.44 3.26 46.12
C GLY A 18 10.70 2.42 45.92
N ALA A 19 11.68 2.61 46.80
CA ALA A 19 12.84 1.74 46.93
C ALA A 19 12.48 0.49 47.74
N MET A 20 12.79 -0.70 47.23
CA MET A 20 12.92 -1.91 48.03
C MET A 20 14.20 -2.63 47.65
N SER A 21 15.13 -2.71 48.60
CA SER A 21 16.43 -3.36 48.49
C SER A 21 16.46 -4.67 49.26
N SER A 22 17.04 -5.70 48.62
CA SER A 22 17.82 -6.80 49.21
C SER A 22 17.02 -7.81 50.07
N THR A 23 17.31 -9.12 50.18
CA THR A 23 18.50 -9.94 49.97
C THR A 23 18.03 -11.41 50.05
N THR A 24 18.59 -12.34 49.24
CA THR A 24 18.93 -13.75 49.57
C THR A 24 19.42 -14.46 48.30
N ARG A 25 20.74 -14.66 48.14
CA ARG A 25 21.56 -15.84 48.51
C ARG A 25 21.59 -16.97 47.46
N PHE A 26 22.76 -17.06 46.82
CA PHE A 26 23.58 -18.24 46.49
C PHE A 26 22.89 -19.58 46.19
N GLY A 27 23.14 -20.07 44.97
CA GLY A 27 23.02 -21.49 44.60
C GLY A 27 23.67 -21.75 43.25
N TRP A 28 25.00 -21.84 43.23
CA TRP A 28 25.74 -22.39 42.08
C TRP A 28 25.61 -23.91 42.10
N SER A 29 25.31 -24.52 40.95
CA SER A 29 25.55 -25.95 40.72
C SER A 29 26.06 -26.14 39.31
N PHE A 30 27.37 -26.38 39.24
CA PHE A 30 28.07 -26.99 38.13
C PHE A 30 27.55 -28.41 37.92
N ILE A 31 27.27 -28.80 36.67
CA ILE A 31 27.41 -30.19 36.24
C ILE A 31 28.36 -30.20 35.05
N ILE A 32 29.56 -30.68 35.33
CA ILE A 32 30.57 -31.13 34.35
C ILE A 32 30.23 -32.59 34.05
N ALA A 33 30.02 -32.93 32.79
CA ALA A 33 30.12 -34.30 32.32
C ALA A 33 31.03 -34.34 31.09
N ALA A 34 32.29 -34.66 31.37
CA ALA A 34 33.29 -35.03 30.38
C ALA A 34 33.00 -36.46 29.89
N GLY A 35 32.96 -36.64 28.58
CA GLY A 35 32.91 -37.94 27.91
C GLY A 35 34.01 -38.02 26.87
N VAL A 36 35.19 -38.45 27.31
CA VAL A 36 36.37 -38.76 26.48
C VAL A 36 36.10 -40.08 25.74
N CYS A 37 36.36 -40.10 24.43
CA CYS A 37 36.76 -41.30 23.71
C CYS A 37 37.83 -40.91 22.67
N ILE A 38 39.09 -41.15 23.04
CA ILE A 38 40.25 -41.19 22.13
C ILE A 38 40.76 -42.64 22.14
N ALA A 39 40.66 -43.30 21.00
CA ALA A 39 41.56 -44.36 20.53
C ALA A 39 41.25 -44.50 19.03
N GLY A 40 42.15 -44.34 18.07
CA GLY A 40 43.58 -44.61 18.10
C GLY A 40 43.85 -45.77 17.15
N CYS A 41 44.00 -45.51 15.85
CA CYS A 41 44.69 -46.43 14.95
C CYS A 41 45.58 -45.63 13.99
N LYS A 42 46.89 -45.85 14.15
CA LYS A 42 47.97 -45.28 13.35
C LYS A 42 48.23 -46.14 12.10
N SER A 43 48.50 -45.42 11.02
CA SER A 43 49.42 -45.69 9.90
C SER A 43 49.34 -46.99 9.11
N THR A 44 49.17 -46.85 7.80
CA THR A 44 50.22 -47.30 6.87
C THR A 44 50.22 -46.45 5.61
N TYR A 45 51.39 -45.91 5.28
CA TYR A 45 51.69 -45.21 4.04
C TYR A 45 51.87 -46.27 2.95
N SER A 46 51.10 -46.22 1.87
CA SER A 46 51.36 -46.97 0.64
C SER A 46 51.11 -46.06 -0.55
N ARG A 47 52.16 -45.92 -1.35
CA ARG A 47 52.27 -45.06 -2.53
C ARG A 47 52.05 -45.95 -3.74
N THR A 48 50.89 -45.85 -4.38
CA THR A 48 50.67 -46.40 -5.73
C THR A 48 49.69 -45.53 -6.52
N SER A 49 50.24 -44.94 -7.58
CA SER A 49 49.66 -44.57 -8.88
C SER A 49 48.28 -45.14 -9.27
N GLY A 50 47.47 -44.29 -9.92
CA GLY A 50 46.26 -44.64 -10.69
C GLY A 50 45.12 -43.66 -10.39
N LEU A 51 45.04 -42.50 -11.04
CA LEU A 51 44.24 -42.28 -12.27
C LEU A 51 42.85 -42.93 -12.20
N GLU A 52 41.88 -42.14 -11.72
CA GLU A 52 40.48 -41.98 -12.20
C GLU A 52 39.62 -41.47 -11.03
N SER A 53 39.63 -40.15 -10.83
CA SER A 53 38.67 -39.47 -9.97
C SER A 53 37.33 -39.39 -10.71
N VAL A 54 36.35 -40.12 -10.20
CA VAL A 54 34.94 -40.03 -10.60
C VAL A 54 34.42 -38.62 -10.24
N GLU A 55 34.31 -37.76 -11.25
CA GLU A 55 33.51 -36.53 -11.23
C GLU A 55 32.02 -36.88 -11.19
N GLN A 56 31.46 -37.16 -10.01
CA GLN A 56 30.00 -37.25 -9.83
C GLN A 56 29.45 -36.39 -8.67
N SER A 57 30.25 -35.46 -8.14
CA SER A 57 29.78 -34.47 -7.15
C SER A 57 29.49 -33.08 -7.75
N GLY A 58 29.79 -32.86 -9.04
CA GLY A 58 29.67 -31.55 -9.71
C GLY A 58 28.32 -31.28 -10.38
N THR A 59 27.49 -32.31 -10.61
CA THR A 59 26.23 -32.17 -11.36
C THR A 59 25.05 -31.77 -10.49
N MET A 60 24.97 -32.20 -9.22
CA MET A 60 23.90 -31.71 -8.31
C MET A 60 24.06 -30.24 -7.93
N ALA A 61 25.29 -29.76 -7.68
CA ALA A 61 25.53 -28.35 -7.33
C ALA A 61 25.24 -27.39 -8.49
N ASN A 62 25.45 -27.83 -9.73
CA ASN A 62 25.14 -27.03 -10.92
C ASN A 62 23.66 -27.11 -11.34
N HIS A 63 22.95 -28.22 -11.05
CA HIS A 63 21.49 -28.28 -11.26
C HIS A 63 20.72 -27.48 -10.20
N VAL A 64 21.17 -27.45 -8.94
CA VAL A 64 20.59 -26.57 -7.91
C VAL A 64 20.84 -25.08 -8.22
N LYS A 65 21.95 -24.75 -8.89
CA LYS A 65 22.21 -23.37 -9.37
C LYS A 65 21.39 -22.96 -10.59
N SER A 66 20.98 -23.89 -11.45
CA SER A 66 20.16 -23.58 -12.63
C SER A 66 18.64 -23.61 -12.35
N VAL A 67 18.20 -24.26 -11.27
CA VAL A 67 16.77 -24.32 -10.88
C VAL A 67 16.34 -23.13 -10.02
N LEU A 68 17.29 -22.37 -9.46
CA LEU A 68 17.04 -21.04 -8.88
C LEU A 68 17.14 -19.95 -9.96
N GLU A 69 16.42 -20.15 -11.07
CA GLU A 69 16.03 -19.07 -11.98
C GLU A 69 15.21 -18.06 -11.17
N ARG A 70 15.91 -17.06 -10.62
CA ARG A 70 15.43 -15.84 -9.94
C ARG A 70 14.02 -15.98 -9.33
N PRO A 71 13.89 -16.41 -8.06
CA PRO A 71 12.60 -16.42 -7.38
C PRO A 71 11.99 -15.02 -7.19
N PHE A 72 12.75 -13.98 -7.52
CA PHE A 72 12.37 -12.58 -7.35
C PHE A 72 11.65 -12.02 -8.58
N GLY A 73 10.67 -11.16 -8.32
CA GLY A 73 9.90 -10.48 -9.34
C GLY A 73 8.41 -10.44 -9.00
N ARG A 74 7.62 -10.01 -9.98
CA ARG A 74 6.17 -9.92 -9.86
C ARG A 74 5.53 -11.24 -10.28
N TYR A 75 4.69 -11.79 -9.43
CA TYR A 75 3.88 -12.97 -9.70
C TYR A 75 2.43 -12.55 -9.87
N LEU A 76 1.79 -13.02 -10.93
CA LEU A 76 0.38 -12.80 -11.21
C LEU A 76 -0.36 -14.13 -11.15
N GLY A 77 -1.50 -14.17 -10.48
CA GLY A 77 -2.17 -15.44 -10.23
C GLY A 77 -3.54 -15.32 -9.61
N PHE A 78 -3.97 -16.43 -9.00
CA PHE A 78 -5.25 -16.54 -8.33
C PHE A 78 -5.12 -17.14 -6.94
N LEU A 79 -5.94 -16.66 -6.03
CA LEU A 79 -6.23 -17.27 -4.74
C LEU A 79 -7.57 -18.00 -4.85
N ARG A 80 -7.57 -19.31 -4.61
CA ARG A 80 -8.77 -20.16 -4.54
C ARG A 80 -9.09 -20.45 -3.09
N ILE A 81 -10.21 -19.96 -2.57
CA ILE A 81 -10.66 -20.27 -1.21
C ILE A 81 -11.65 -21.43 -1.21
N SER A 82 -12.45 -21.53 -2.27
CA SER A 82 -13.36 -22.63 -2.56
C SER A 82 -13.38 -22.89 -4.06
N ASP A 83 -14.09 -23.94 -4.50
CA ASP A 83 -14.25 -24.25 -5.92
C ASP A 83 -14.91 -23.10 -6.70
N GLU A 84 -15.70 -22.28 -6.02
CA GLU A 84 -16.49 -21.19 -6.60
C GLU A 84 -15.87 -19.79 -6.40
N SER A 85 -14.91 -19.64 -5.47
CA SER A 85 -14.34 -18.34 -5.11
C SER A 85 -12.88 -18.23 -5.52
N LYS A 86 -12.62 -17.45 -6.59
CA LYS A 86 -11.27 -17.17 -7.09
C LYS A 86 -11.01 -15.67 -7.08
N MET A 87 -9.99 -15.20 -6.38
CA MET A 87 -9.60 -13.79 -6.40
C MET A 87 -8.30 -13.60 -7.16
N ALA A 88 -8.20 -12.50 -7.92
CA ALA A 88 -6.94 -12.14 -8.58
C ALA A 88 -5.91 -11.72 -7.52
N ILE A 89 -4.67 -12.18 -7.69
CA ILE A 89 -3.57 -11.81 -6.81
C ILE A 89 -2.38 -11.26 -7.58
N VAL A 90 -1.70 -10.30 -6.97
CA VAL A 90 -0.39 -9.82 -7.40
C VAL A 90 0.58 -9.96 -6.25
N MET A 91 1.64 -10.73 -6.42
CA MET A 91 2.65 -10.93 -5.38
C MET A 91 4.03 -10.48 -5.88
N ASP A 92 4.59 -9.46 -5.26
CA ASP A 92 5.95 -9.00 -5.57
C ASP A 92 6.92 -9.64 -4.59
N VAL A 93 7.82 -10.52 -5.05
CA VAL A 93 8.87 -11.17 -4.25
C VAL A 93 10.19 -10.45 -4.47
N VAL A 94 10.83 -10.07 -3.38
CA VAL A 94 11.97 -9.15 -3.37
C VAL A 94 13.16 -9.78 -2.64
N PRO A 95 14.39 -9.70 -3.18
CA PRO A 95 15.57 -10.16 -2.47
C PRO A 95 15.89 -9.23 -1.29
N GLU A 96 16.24 -9.80 -0.14
CA GLU A 96 16.88 -9.03 0.92
C GLU A 96 18.40 -9.14 0.76
N THR A 97 19.02 -8.03 0.38
CA THR A 97 20.46 -7.95 0.18
C THR A 97 21.18 -7.49 1.45
N SER A 98 20.98 -8.22 2.55
CA SER A 98 21.79 -8.03 3.76
C SER A 98 22.93 -9.06 3.80
N ALA A 99 24.16 -8.62 4.07
CA ALA A 99 25.32 -9.52 4.22
C ALA A 99 25.17 -10.55 5.36
N ALA A 100 24.19 -10.35 6.25
CA ALA A 100 23.93 -11.25 7.37
C ALA A 100 23.01 -12.43 7.00
N HIS A 101 22.21 -12.32 5.93
CA HIS A 101 21.17 -13.30 5.61
C HIS A 101 21.16 -13.60 4.11
N SER A 102 22.20 -14.30 3.62
CA SER A 102 22.19 -14.79 2.24
C SER A 102 20.99 -15.73 2.04
N GLY A 103 19.96 -15.25 1.34
CA GLY A 103 18.77 -16.03 1.00
C GLY A 103 17.47 -15.60 1.68
N SER A 104 17.46 -14.54 2.49
CA SER A 104 16.19 -13.97 2.95
C SER A 104 15.51 -13.16 1.85
N MET A 105 14.19 -13.19 1.87
CA MET A 105 13.31 -12.60 0.88
C MET A 105 12.21 -11.81 1.58
N ARG A 106 11.54 -10.94 0.83
CA ARG A 106 10.31 -10.25 1.26
C ARG A 106 9.23 -10.44 0.22
N ALA A 107 7.97 -10.33 0.62
CA ALA A 107 6.90 -10.27 -0.35
C ALA A 107 5.82 -9.26 0.02
N ILE A 108 5.18 -8.71 -1.01
CA ILE A 108 3.95 -7.96 -0.92
C ILE A 108 2.91 -8.70 -1.74
N MET A 109 1.89 -9.26 -1.10
CA MET A 109 0.78 -9.92 -1.78
C MET A 109 -0.48 -9.05 -1.73
N ARG A 110 -1.04 -8.75 -2.89
CA ARG A 110 -2.32 -8.06 -3.06
C ARG A 110 -3.37 -9.06 -3.48
N VAL A 111 -4.53 -9.04 -2.81
CA VAL A 111 -5.73 -9.78 -3.17
C VAL A 111 -6.77 -8.78 -3.65
N HIS A 112 -7.07 -8.80 -4.95
CA HIS A 112 -7.95 -7.82 -5.59
C HIS A 112 -9.42 -8.26 -5.50
N LEU A 113 -10.31 -7.30 -5.22
CA LEU A 113 -11.75 -7.43 -5.38
C LEU A 113 -12.10 -7.09 -6.83
N GLY A 114 -12.57 -8.05 -7.60
CA GLY A 114 -12.72 -7.97 -9.05
C GLY A 114 -11.50 -8.51 -9.80
N GLY A 115 -11.06 -7.80 -10.83
CA GLY A 115 -9.92 -8.19 -11.67
C GLY A 115 -8.58 -7.56 -11.23
N PHE A 116 -7.51 -7.90 -11.95
CA PHE A 116 -6.15 -7.38 -11.73
C PHE A 116 -6.02 -5.85 -11.85
N GLY A 117 -6.95 -5.20 -12.56
CA GLY A 117 -7.01 -3.74 -12.69
C GLY A 117 -7.80 -3.04 -11.57
N SER A 118 -8.35 -3.80 -10.61
CA SER A 118 -9.17 -3.21 -9.56
C SER A 118 -8.34 -2.36 -8.59
N SER A 119 -8.83 -1.16 -8.29
CA SER A 119 -8.31 -0.31 -7.22
C SER A 119 -8.75 -0.79 -5.82
N GLU A 120 -9.65 -1.77 -5.75
CA GLU A 120 -10.09 -2.38 -4.50
C GLU A 120 -9.30 -3.67 -4.26
N PHE A 121 -8.46 -3.65 -3.24
CA PHE A 121 -7.67 -4.82 -2.87
C PHE A 121 -7.30 -4.77 -1.38
N THR A 122 -6.90 -5.92 -0.85
CA THR A 122 -6.28 -6.07 0.47
C THR A 122 -4.83 -6.49 0.28
N SER A 123 -3.93 -5.98 1.12
CA SER A 123 -2.50 -6.23 0.99
C SER A 123 -1.93 -6.92 2.22
N PHE A 124 -0.97 -7.79 1.99
CA PHE A 124 -0.22 -8.52 3.00
C PHE A 124 1.26 -8.29 2.74
N TYR A 125 1.94 -7.71 3.74
CA TYR A 125 3.39 -7.53 3.72
C TYR A 125 4.06 -8.62 4.54
N PHE A 126 5.02 -9.30 3.92
CA PHE A 126 5.86 -10.33 4.51
C PHE A 126 7.30 -9.82 4.56
N PRO A 127 7.72 -9.09 5.63
CA PRO A 127 9.08 -8.61 5.85
C PRO A 127 10.15 -9.69 5.83
N ARG A 128 9.80 -10.96 6.07
CA ARG A 128 10.77 -12.06 6.02
C ARG A 128 10.15 -13.29 5.36
N ILE A 129 10.91 -13.89 4.46
CA ILE A 129 10.63 -15.18 3.85
C ILE A 129 11.90 -16.01 3.97
N GLU A 130 11.75 -17.22 4.50
CA GLU A 130 12.86 -18.17 4.67
C GLU A 130 12.66 -19.36 3.73
N SER A 131 13.76 -19.82 3.15
CA SER A 131 13.80 -21.02 2.31
C SER A 131 14.19 -22.23 3.15
N GLY A 132 13.34 -23.25 3.15
CA GLY A 132 13.63 -24.55 3.72
C GLY A 132 14.55 -25.39 2.85
N PHE A 133 15.18 -26.41 3.42
CA PHE A 133 16.08 -27.33 2.71
C PHE A 133 15.39 -28.10 1.56
N ASP A 134 14.08 -28.26 1.62
CA ASP A 134 13.27 -28.92 0.59
C ASP A 134 12.78 -27.95 -0.52
N GLY A 135 13.24 -26.70 -0.49
CA GLY A 135 12.80 -25.63 -1.39
C GLY A 135 11.42 -25.04 -1.05
N SER A 136 10.85 -25.38 0.12
CA SER A 136 9.66 -24.71 0.64
C SER A 136 10.00 -23.29 1.10
N LEU A 137 9.03 -22.38 1.00
CA LEU A 137 9.11 -21.00 1.45
C LEU A 137 8.17 -20.81 2.63
N SER A 138 8.70 -20.25 3.71
CA SER A 138 7.94 -19.86 4.91
C SER A 138 7.84 -18.34 4.96
N PHE A 139 6.62 -17.82 5.02
CA PHE A 139 6.35 -16.38 5.00
C PHE A 139 6.03 -15.89 6.41
N PHE A 140 6.75 -14.87 6.86
CA PHE A 140 6.58 -14.23 8.16
C PHE A 140 6.19 -12.79 7.94
N GLY A 141 5.08 -12.36 8.53
CA GLY A 141 4.71 -10.96 8.50
C GLY A 141 5.15 -10.13 9.70
N PRO A 142 4.74 -8.85 9.78
CA PRO A 142 5.32 -7.87 10.72
C PRO A 142 5.14 -8.21 12.20
N ASP A 143 4.00 -8.82 12.56
CA ASP A 143 3.70 -9.21 13.93
C ASP A 143 3.64 -10.75 14.02
N GLU A 144 4.74 -11.37 14.43
CA GLU A 144 4.81 -12.82 14.70
C GLU A 144 3.79 -13.20 15.79
N GLY A 145 2.57 -13.59 15.40
CA GLY A 145 1.51 -14.05 16.30
C GLY A 145 0.14 -13.38 16.16
N SER A 146 -0.01 -12.30 15.38
CA SER A 146 -1.30 -11.63 15.11
C SER A 146 -1.72 -11.68 13.64
N GLN A 147 -0.90 -12.30 12.79
CA GLN A 147 -1.14 -12.41 11.37
C GLN A 147 -2.41 -13.19 11.07
N ALA A 148 -3.38 -12.50 10.47
CA ALA A 148 -4.58 -13.15 10.00
C ALA A 148 -4.32 -14.06 8.79
N VAL A 149 -3.19 -13.91 8.08
CA VAL A 149 -2.87 -14.69 6.86
C VAL A 149 -1.47 -15.28 6.94
N ASN A 150 -1.37 -16.59 6.71
CA ASN A 150 -0.11 -17.34 6.56
C ASN A 150 -0.06 -18.03 5.19
N LEU A 151 1.15 -18.11 4.61
CA LEU A 151 1.42 -18.90 3.40
C LEU A 151 2.33 -20.07 3.77
N ASP A 152 1.77 -21.27 3.74
CA ASP A 152 2.42 -22.51 4.16
C ASP A 152 2.86 -23.34 2.95
N GLY A 153 4.09 -23.86 3.02
CA GLY A 153 4.64 -24.77 2.01
C GLY A 153 4.77 -24.15 0.62
N GLY A 154 5.08 -22.84 0.56
CA GLY A 154 5.25 -22.14 -0.72
C GLY A 154 6.36 -22.78 -1.56
N ARG A 155 6.16 -22.93 -2.87
CA ARG A 155 7.16 -23.50 -3.79
C ARG A 155 7.20 -22.70 -5.07
N ILE A 156 8.41 -22.44 -5.57
CA ILE A 156 8.65 -21.83 -6.88
C ILE A 156 9.31 -22.88 -7.78
N VAL A 157 8.64 -23.27 -8.85
CA VAL A 157 9.15 -24.24 -9.85
C VAL A 157 8.88 -23.67 -11.24
N ASP A 158 9.94 -23.48 -12.04
CA ASP A 158 9.85 -22.94 -13.41
C ASP A 158 9.05 -21.62 -13.49
N GLY A 159 9.34 -20.71 -12.55
CA GLY A 159 8.62 -19.44 -12.42
C GLY A 159 7.17 -19.57 -11.96
N ARG A 160 6.69 -20.74 -11.54
CA ARG A 160 5.34 -20.92 -10.96
C ARG A 160 5.42 -20.99 -9.45
N PHE A 161 4.74 -20.07 -8.79
CA PHE A 161 4.54 -20.06 -7.36
C PHE A 161 3.26 -20.80 -6.98
N SER A 162 3.34 -21.68 -5.98
CA SER A 162 2.17 -22.30 -5.36
C SER A 162 2.34 -22.35 -3.85
N ALA A 163 1.27 -22.08 -3.10
CA ALA A 163 1.28 -22.15 -1.63
C ALA A 163 -0.12 -22.44 -1.08
N ARG A 164 -0.18 -23.03 0.12
CA ARG A 164 -1.44 -23.07 0.88
C ARG A 164 -1.58 -21.76 1.64
N LEU A 165 -2.72 -21.09 1.50
CA LEU A 165 -3.05 -19.93 2.32
C LEU A 165 -3.90 -20.37 3.49
N SER A 166 -3.52 -19.97 4.70
CA SER A 166 -4.30 -20.15 5.92
C SER A 166 -4.71 -18.77 6.42
N TYR A 167 -6.01 -18.54 6.58
CA TYR A 167 -6.58 -17.31 7.11
C TYR A 167 -7.28 -17.56 8.44
N SER A 168 -7.10 -16.68 9.42
CA SER A 168 -7.79 -16.70 10.71
C SER A 168 -8.16 -15.29 11.17
N SER A 169 -9.44 -15.09 11.48
CA SER A 169 -9.95 -13.85 12.07
C SER A 169 -11.02 -14.17 13.12
N GLY A 170 -10.73 -13.87 14.38
CA GLY A 170 -11.54 -14.29 15.52
C GLY A 170 -11.68 -15.82 15.56
N GLU A 171 -12.92 -16.31 15.58
CA GLU A 171 -13.24 -17.74 15.56
C GLU A 171 -13.30 -18.34 14.14
N THR A 172 -13.20 -17.51 13.10
CA THR A 172 -13.30 -17.98 11.72
C THR A 172 -11.92 -18.33 11.17
N SER A 173 -11.79 -19.55 10.63
CA SER A 173 -10.62 -19.96 9.86
C SER A 173 -11.02 -20.40 8.45
N ARG A 174 -10.23 -20.00 7.46
CA ARG A 174 -10.37 -20.41 6.06
C ARG A 174 -9.02 -20.90 5.54
N THR A 175 -9.05 -21.85 4.63
CA THR A 175 -7.85 -22.27 3.90
C THR A 175 -8.10 -22.13 2.42
N GLY A 176 -7.09 -21.69 1.69
CA GLY A 176 -7.11 -21.57 0.24
C GLY A 176 -5.80 -22.04 -0.38
N TYR A 177 -5.74 -21.94 -1.69
CA TYR A 177 -4.56 -22.24 -2.49
C TYR A 177 -4.21 -21.05 -3.36
N VAL A 178 -2.96 -20.65 -3.30
CA VAL A 178 -2.39 -19.62 -4.15
C VAL A 178 -1.68 -20.31 -5.31
N GLU A 179 -1.99 -19.88 -6.53
CA GLU A 179 -1.28 -20.26 -7.76
C GLU A 179 -0.92 -18.99 -8.52
N ALA A 180 0.35 -18.74 -8.76
CA ALA A 180 0.80 -17.57 -9.49
C ALA A 180 1.99 -17.89 -10.39
N ARG A 181 2.23 -17.06 -11.40
CA ARG A 181 3.36 -17.20 -12.34
C ARG A 181 4.16 -15.91 -12.35
N LEU A 182 5.48 -16.07 -12.34
CA LEU A 182 6.45 -15.02 -12.51
C LEU A 182 6.20 -14.34 -13.85
N TYR A 183 6.08 -13.03 -13.80
CA TYR A 183 5.76 -12.18 -14.92
C TYR A 183 6.96 -11.31 -15.25
N GLY A 184 7.46 -11.46 -16.48
CA GLY A 184 8.59 -10.72 -17.01
C GLY A 184 8.18 -9.39 -17.64
N PRO A 185 9.11 -8.42 -17.73
CA PRO A 185 8.87 -7.19 -18.49
C PRO A 185 8.64 -7.50 -19.99
N GLY A 186 7.41 -7.30 -20.47
CA GLY A 186 7.04 -7.47 -21.87
C GLY A 186 6.24 -8.73 -22.21
N ASP A 187 5.92 -9.58 -21.23
CA ASP A 187 5.05 -10.73 -21.45
C ASP A 187 3.61 -10.27 -21.78
N ALA A 188 2.94 -10.92 -22.73
CA ALA A 188 1.55 -10.60 -23.05
C ALA A 188 0.63 -11.08 -21.91
N VAL A 189 0.35 -10.18 -20.97
CA VAL A 189 -0.39 -10.43 -19.70
C VAL A 189 -1.71 -11.18 -19.90
N ILE A 190 -2.43 -10.89 -20.98
CA ILE A 190 -3.87 -11.14 -21.04
C ILE A 190 -4.18 -12.59 -21.38
N ASP A 191 -3.57 -13.17 -22.41
CA ASP A 191 -3.96 -14.50 -22.87
C ASP A 191 -3.50 -15.60 -21.92
N ASP A 192 -2.30 -15.48 -21.34
CA ASP A 192 -1.76 -16.46 -20.39
C ASP A 192 -2.52 -16.44 -19.06
N ILE A 193 -2.86 -15.27 -18.50
CA ILE A 193 -3.62 -15.19 -17.25
C ILE A 193 -5.06 -15.69 -17.44
N LEU A 194 -5.70 -15.33 -18.56
CA LEU A 194 -7.04 -15.84 -18.90
C LEU A 194 -7.02 -17.36 -19.18
N SER A 195 -5.90 -17.91 -19.65
CA SER A 195 -5.72 -19.36 -19.83
C SER A 195 -5.58 -20.12 -18.49
N ILE A 196 -4.97 -19.49 -17.48
CA ILE A 196 -4.77 -20.09 -16.14
C ILE A 196 -6.09 -20.10 -15.35
N GLY A 197 -6.94 -19.09 -15.53
CA GLY A 197 -8.22 -18.97 -14.85
C GLY A 197 -9.33 -18.62 -15.82
N GLY A 198 -10.12 -19.61 -16.26
CA GLY A 198 -11.41 -19.35 -16.91
C GLY A 198 -12.24 -18.33 -16.11
N LYS A 199 -13.12 -17.55 -16.79
CA LYS A 199 -13.86 -16.37 -16.26
C LYS A 199 -13.82 -16.26 -14.74
N VAL A 200 -12.92 -15.43 -14.23
CA VAL A 200 -12.67 -15.26 -12.80
C VAL A 200 -14.00 -14.96 -12.08
N PRO A 201 -14.58 -15.88 -11.29
CA PRO A 201 -15.66 -15.52 -10.40
C PRO A 201 -14.99 -15.08 -9.10
N ALA A 202 -14.52 -13.84 -9.12
CA ALA A 202 -14.01 -13.13 -7.97
C ALA A 202 -15.16 -12.38 -7.35
N ILE A 203 -15.18 -12.29 -6.02
CA ILE A 203 -15.86 -11.21 -5.32
C ILE A 203 -15.62 -9.94 -6.12
N GLY A 204 -16.68 -9.41 -6.74
CA GLY A 204 -16.56 -8.22 -7.59
C GLY A 204 -16.14 -7.00 -6.76
N PRO A 205 -15.80 -5.88 -7.41
CA PRO A 205 -15.60 -4.63 -6.69
C PRO A 205 -16.83 -4.31 -5.85
N LEU A 206 -16.61 -3.93 -4.59
CA LEU A 206 -17.66 -3.55 -3.66
C LEU A 206 -18.23 -2.18 -3.97
N SER A 207 -17.43 -1.25 -4.49
CA SER A 207 -17.94 0.08 -4.79
C SER A 207 -18.99 0.01 -5.89
N GLY A 208 -20.19 0.47 -5.62
CA GLY A 208 -21.29 0.36 -6.56
C GLY A 208 -22.63 0.82 -6.01
N GLU A 209 -23.55 1.02 -6.94
CA GLU A 209 -24.97 1.10 -6.62
C GLU A 209 -25.59 -0.28 -6.79
N TYR A 210 -26.30 -0.73 -5.76
CA TYR A 210 -27.00 -1.99 -5.70
C TYR A 210 -28.47 -1.75 -5.44
N THR A 211 -29.32 -2.63 -5.96
CA THR A 211 -30.78 -2.55 -5.77
C THR A 211 -31.33 -3.87 -5.26
N ALA A 212 -32.29 -3.79 -4.35
CA ALA A 212 -33.06 -4.92 -3.85
C ALA A 212 -34.55 -4.57 -3.81
N PHE A 213 -35.39 -5.58 -3.63
CA PHE A 213 -36.77 -5.39 -3.21
C PHE A 213 -36.92 -5.97 -1.80
N CYS A 214 -37.11 -5.09 -0.83
CA CYS A 214 -37.12 -5.38 0.61
C CYS A 214 -38.46 -4.99 1.20
N ASP A 215 -39.14 -5.92 1.88
CA ASP A 215 -40.39 -5.64 2.61
C ASP A 215 -41.45 -4.89 1.78
N GLY A 216 -41.57 -5.23 0.48
CA GLY A 216 -42.54 -4.59 -0.41
C GLY A 216 -42.09 -3.27 -1.04
N HIS A 217 -40.85 -2.82 -0.78
CA HIS A 217 -40.30 -1.58 -1.30
C HIS A 217 -39.00 -1.83 -2.08
N GLN A 218 -38.78 -1.05 -3.14
CA GLN A 218 -37.48 -1.06 -3.81
C GLN A 218 -36.48 -0.30 -2.93
N SER A 219 -35.34 -0.92 -2.63
CA SER A 219 -34.25 -0.34 -1.84
C SER A 219 -33.00 -0.19 -2.68
N VAL A 220 -32.20 0.82 -2.35
CA VAL A 220 -30.92 1.12 -3.01
C VAL A 220 -29.83 1.16 -1.95
N LEU A 221 -28.80 0.34 -2.12
CA LEU A 221 -27.58 0.37 -1.31
C LEU A 221 -26.46 0.92 -2.17
N GLN A 222 -25.83 2.01 -1.74
CA GLN A 222 -24.61 2.53 -2.36
C GLN A 222 -23.45 2.23 -1.42
N LEU A 223 -22.45 1.52 -1.92
CA LEU A 223 -21.21 1.22 -1.19
C LEU A 223 -20.05 1.90 -1.87
N GLU A 224 -19.13 2.44 -1.07
CA GLU A 224 -17.97 3.16 -1.53
C GLU A 224 -16.75 2.66 -0.77
N PHE A 225 -15.88 1.95 -1.49
CA PHE A 225 -14.60 1.50 -0.98
C PHE A 225 -13.59 2.61 -1.21
N SER A 226 -13.01 3.09 -0.13
CA SER A 226 -11.99 4.13 -0.16
C SER A 226 -10.89 3.76 0.79
N ARG A 227 -9.67 4.24 0.54
CA ARG A 227 -8.60 4.11 1.50
C ARG A 227 -8.39 5.42 2.23
N TRP A 228 -8.55 5.40 3.55
CA TRP A 228 -8.44 6.55 4.42
C TRP A 228 -7.45 6.28 5.54
N HIS A 229 -6.69 7.33 5.88
CA HIS A 229 -6.05 7.41 7.17
C HIS A 229 -7.13 7.60 8.24
N ARG A 230 -7.54 6.53 8.92
CA ARG A 230 -8.06 6.68 10.28
C ARG A 230 -6.93 6.34 11.24
N PRO A 231 -6.44 7.30 12.04
CA PRO A 231 -5.79 6.99 13.30
C PRO A 231 -6.90 6.49 14.23
N SER A 232 -7.39 5.27 14.01
CA SER A 232 -8.23 4.59 14.97
C SER A 232 -7.31 3.66 15.76
N PRO A 233 -6.89 4.03 16.99
CA PRO A 233 -6.02 3.20 17.82
C PRO A 233 -6.62 1.82 18.18
N ASP A 234 -7.89 1.57 17.84
CA ASP A 234 -8.64 0.37 18.25
C ASP A 234 -8.67 -0.78 17.22
N THR A 235 -8.13 -0.65 16.00
CA THR A 235 -8.16 -1.76 15.02
C THR A 235 -6.93 -2.65 15.15
N LYS A 236 -6.96 -3.60 16.11
CA LYS A 236 -6.00 -4.73 16.25
C LYS A 236 -6.17 -5.83 15.19
N THR A 237 -6.69 -5.51 14.02
CA THR A 237 -6.81 -6.49 12.94
C THR A 237 -5.54 -6.37 12.12
N GLY A 238 -4.72 -7.42 12.02
CA GLY A 238 -3.44 -7.45 11.26
C GLY A 238 -3.54 -7.19 9.75
N PHE A 239 -4.59 -6.52 9.29
CA PHE A 239 -4.68 -5.85 8.00
C PHE A 239 -4.02 -4.48 8.11
N LEU A 240 -3.19 -4.12 7.12
CA LEU A 240 -2.62 -2.77 7.08
C LEU A 240 -3.76 -1.73 7.11
N PRO A 241 -3.66 -0.67 7.93
CA PRO A 241 -4.68 0.36 8.04
C PRO A 241 -4.94 0.98 6.67
N GLY A 242 -6.22 1.15 6.30
CA GLY A 242 -6.52 1.93 5.10
C GLY A 242 -7.91 1.75 4.54
N ALA A 243 -8.40 0.52 4.33
CA ALA A 243 -9.68 0.31 3.65
C ALA A 243 -10.87 0.75 4.53
N VAL A 244 -11.46 1.90 4.22
CA VAL A 244 -12.71 2.39 4.78
C VAL A 244 -13.81 2.20 3.75
N LEU A 245 -14.76 1.34 4.09
CA LEU A 245 -15.99 1.23 3.33
C LEU A 245 -17.04 2.16 3.94
N THR A 246 -17.58 3.07 3.14
CA THR A 246 -18.74 3.88 3.50
C THR A 246 -19.95 3.41 2.70
N GLY A 247 -21.15 3.76 3.14
CA GLY A 247 -22.33 3.42 2.38
C GLY A 247 -23.57 4.19 2.76
N ARG A 248 -24.59 4.08 1.91
CA ARG A 248 -25.91 4.68 2.11
C ARG A 248 -26.97 3.66 1.72
N LEU A 249 -27.93 3.44 2.60
CA LEU A 249 -29.13 2.66 2.31
C LEU A 249 -30.30 3.64 2.18
N GLY A 250 -31.01 3.56 1.06
CA GLY A 250 -32.24 4.30 0.85
C GLY A 250 -33.36 3.44 0.28
N VAL A 251 -34.57 3.99 0.31
CA VAL A 251 -35.79 3.36 -0.21
C VAL A 251 -36.40 4.25 -1.29
N VAL A 252 -36.85 3.63 -2.37
CA VAL A 252 -37.59 4.26 -3.46
C VAL A 252 -39.07 4.29 -3.05
N ALA A 253 -39.49 5.35 -2.36
CA ALA A 253 -40.89 5.55 -1.98
C ALA A 253 -41.21 7.04 -1.98
N ARG A 254 -42.18 7.46 -2.81
CA ARG A 254 -42.57 8.86 -2.98
C ARG A 254 -43.21 9.45 -1.72
N ASP A 255 -43.95 8.62 -0.98
CA ASP A 255 -44.83 9.08 0.11
C ASP A 255 -44.08 9.27 1.43
N ASN A 256 -42.90 8.68 1.59
CA ASN A 256 -42.10 8.73 2.82
C ASN A 256 -40.89 9.67 2.71
N CYS A 257 -40.86 10.48 1.65
CA CYS A 257 -39.79 11.42 1.39
C CYS A 257 -40.16 12.83 1.84
N PRO A 258 -39.31 13.52 2.63
CA PRO A 258 -39.56 14.90 3.04
C PRO A 258 -39.68 15.88 1.85
N ASP A 259 -39.09 15.52 0.71
CA ASP A 259 -39.07 16.28 -0.53
C ASP A 259 -39.64 15.43 -1.69
N ASP A 260 -40.08 16.07 -2.78
CA ASP A 260 -40.58 15.45 -4.05
C ASP A 260 -39.61 14.47 -4.76
N SER A 261 -38.53 14.09 -4.08
CA SER A 261 -37.60 13.07 -4.49
C SER A 261 -38.20 11.68 -4.63
N SER A 262 -37.71 10.94 -5.61
CA SER A 262 -38.12 9.56 -5.87
C SER A 262 -37.47 8.54 -4.93
N ARG A 263 -36.56 8.94 -4.04
CA ARG A 263 -35.76 8.04 -3.21
C ARG A 263 -35.36 8.74 -1.91
N CYS A 264 -35.37 8.05 -0.76
CA CYS A 264 -34.95 8.61 0.52
C CYS A 264 -33.92 7.78 1.26
N VAL A 265 -32.88 8.46 1.76
CA VAL A 265 -31.85 7.84 2.60
C VAL A 265 -32.45 7.45 3.95
N GLN A 266 -32.37 6.17 4.31
CA GLN A 266 -32.79 5.64 5.60
C GLN A 266 -31.63 5.45 6.57
N LYS A 267 -30.48 4.97 6.07
CA LYS A 267 -29.27 4.75 6.89
C LYS A 267 -28.04 5.26 6.16
N ILE A 268 -27.11 5.82 6.92
CA ILE A 268 -25.76 6.14 6.46
C ILE A 268 -24.77 5.32 7.27
N PHE A 269 -23.92 4.59 6.55
CA PHE A 269 -22.82 3.84 7.10
C PHE A 269 -21.55 4.69 7.00
N ARG A 270 -21.03 5.11 8.15
CA ARG A 270 -19.84 5.99 8.26
C ARG A 270 -18.53 5.20 8.33
N ALA A 271 -18.62 3.89 8.43
CA ALA A 271 -17.51 2.97 8.43
C ALA A 271 -18.03 1.58 8.07
N GLY A 272 -17.13 0.74 7.62
CA GLY A 272 -17.39 -0.66 7.38
C GLY A 272 -16.10 -1.41 7.19
N THR A 273 -16.14 -2.70 7.50
CA THR A 273 -15.02 -3.63 7.33
C THR A 273 -15.48 -4.74 6.40
N PHE A 274 -14.61 -5.12 5.48
CA PHE A 274 -14.85 -6.23 4.57
C PHE A 274 -13.75 -7.28 4.71
N ASP A 275 -14.17 -8.52 4.90
CA ASP A 275 -13.30 -9.68 4.89
C ASP A 275 -13.46 -10.43 3.56
N PRO A 276 -12.47 -10.34 2.64
CA PRO A 276 -12.55 -11.00 1.35
C PRO A 276 -12.48 -12.54 1.44
N PHE A 277 -12.02 -13.10 2.55
CA PHE A 277 -11.89 -14.55 2.71
C PHE A 277 -13.20 -15.20 3.17
N THR A 278 -14.02 -14.46 3.91
CA THR A 278 -15.31 -14.93 4.42
C THR A 278 -16.49 -14.31 3.68
N GLY A 279 -16.26 -13.28 2.86
CA GLY A 279 -17.30 -12.47 2.25
C GLY A 279 -18.09 -11.64 3.27
N GLN A 280 -17.67 -11.59 4.54
CA GLN A 280 -18.38 -10.84 5.57
C GLN A 280 -18.13 -9.35 5.40
N LEU A 281 -19.22 -8.60 5.42
CA LEU A 281 -19.25 -7.15 5.32
C LEU A 281 -19.97 -6.59 6.54
N ALA A 282 -19.28 -5.87 7.42
CA ALA A 282 -19.89 -5.17 8.53
C ALA A 282 -20.01 -3.67 8.19
N LEU A 283 -21.22 -3.12 8.24
CA LEU A 283 -21.49 -1.70 7.96
C LEU A 283 -21.99 -0.99 9.22
N ARG A 284 -21.28 0.05 9.66
CA ARG A 284 -21.56 0.76 10.91
C ARG A 284 -22.24 2.11 10.66
N SER A 285 -23.42 2.28 11.22
CA SER A 285 -24.19 3.53 11.22
C SER A 285 -24.21 4.14 12.63
N SER A 286 -24.88 5.28 12.80
CA SER A 286 -25.15 5.85 14.12
C SER A 286 -26.18 5.06 14.94
N THR A 287 -26.93 4.15 14.29
CA THR A 287 -27.99 3.36 14.93
C THR A 287 -27.60 1.92 15.21
N GLY A 288 -26.42 1.47 14.73
CA GLY A 288 -25.91 0.13 14.97
C GLY A 288 -25.02 -0.37 13.85
N GLU A 289 -24.71 -1.66 13.92
CA GLU A 289 -23.96 -2.39 12.90
C GLU A 289 -24.91 -3.28 12.10
N THR A 290 -24.80 -3.24 10.77
CA THR A 290 -25.52 -4.12 9.85
C THR A 290 -24.52 -5.11 9.28
N MET A 291 -24.75 -6.40 9.55
CA MET A 291 -23.93 -7.48 9.03
C MET A 291 -24.48 -7.95 7.69
N CYS A 292 -23.60 -8.02 6.71
CA CYS A 292 -23.90 -8.43 5.35
C CYS A 292 -22.94 -9.54 4.90
N HIS A 293 -23.33 -10.26 3.85
CA HIS A 293 -22.51 -11.27 3.19
C HIS A 293 -22.46 -11.01 1.68
N VAL A 294 -21.26 -10.89 1.14
CA VAL A 294 -21.00 -10.62 -0.28
C VAL A 294 -20.74 -11.94 -0.99
N SER A 295 -21.60 -12.29 -1.94
CA SER A 295 -21.52 -13.54 -2.69
C SER A 295 -22.19 -13.37 -4.06
N GLY A 296 -21.58 -13.92 -5.12
CA GLY A 296 -22.21 -13.94 -6.46
C GLY A 296 -22.50 -12.55 -7.04
N GLY A 297 -21.71 -11.53 -6.70
CA GLY A 297 -21.93 -10.14 -7.12
C GLY A 297 -23.11 -9.43 -6.43
N ALA A 298 -23.71 -10.07 -5.43
CA ALA A 298 -24.74 -9.49 -4.58
C ALA A 298 -24.20 -9.19 -3.18
N VAL A 299 -24.80 -8.21 -2.53
CA VAL A 299 -24.58 -7.88 -1.11
C VAL A 299 -25.83 -8.28 -0.36
N ASN A 300 -25.77 -9.30 0.49
CA ASN A 300 -26.90 -9.79 1.25
C ASN A 300 -26.86 -9.19 2.65
N CYS A 301 -27.79 -8.32 3.01
CA CYS A 301 -27.88 -7.71 4.34
C CYS A 301 -29.25 -8.03 4.93
N ASP A 302 -29.30 -8.53 6.17
CA ASP A 302 -30.54 -8.92 6.83
C ASP A 302 -31.40 -9.87 5.92
N SER A 303 -32.63 -9.47 5.57
CA SER A 303 -33.54 -10.20 4.67
C SER A 303 -33.41 -9.81 3.20
N CYS A 304 -32.50 -8.90 2.86
CA CYS A 304 -32.38 -8.29 1.54
C CYS A 304 -31.17 -8.79 0.75
N SER A 305 -31.36 -9.09 -0.53
CA SER A 305 -30.28 -9.37 -1.48
C SER A 305 -30.15 -8.22 -2.49
N TYR A 306 -29.07 -7.45 -2.37
CA TYR A 306 -28.81 -6.29 -3.21
C TYR A 306 -27.94 -6.67 -4.41
N SER A 307 -28.51 -6.60 -5.61
CA SER A 307 -27.82 -6.87 -6.87
C SER A 307 -27.16 -5.61 -7.41
N ARG A 308 -25.88 -5.70 -7.83
CA ARG A 308 -25.14 -4.55 -8.38
C ARG A 308 -25.76 -4.10 -9.70
N VAL A 309 -26.04 -2.81 -9.81
CA VAL A 309 -26.60 -2.17 -11.03
C VAL A 309 -25.52 -1.45 -11.82
N ARG A 310 -24.59 -0.77 -11.12
CA ARG A 310 -23.49 -0.01 -11.75
C ARG A 310 -22.35 0.29 -10.78
N PRO A 311 -21.13 0.54 -11.27
CA PRO A 311 -20.03 1.11 -10.48
C PRO A 311 -20.34 2.55 -10.04
N LEU A 312 -19.77 3.00 -8.91
CA LEU A 312 -19.86 4.40 -8.44
C LEU A 312 -18.82 5.32 -9.08
N LEU A 313 -17.59 4.85 -9.28
CA LEU A 313 -16.48 5.63 -9.83
C LEU A 313 -15.83 4.88 -10.99
N GLY A 314 -15.75 5.55 -12.16
CA GLY A 314 -15.07 5.03 -13.34
C GLY A 314 -15.76 3.81 -13.99
N LYS A 315 -15.06 3.19 -14.95
CA LYS A 315 -15.44 1.89 -15.51
C LYS A 315 -14.68 0.81 -14.75
N ASP A 316 -15.36 -0.27 -14.37
CA ASP A 316 -14.67 -1.49 -13.92
C ASP A 316 -13.79 -1.98 -15.06
N SER A 317 -12.47 -1.92 -14.90
CA SER A 317 -11.53 -2.50 -15.85
C SER A 317 -11.19 -3.91 -15.37
N ASP A 318 -11.75 -4.91 -16.04
CA ASP A 318 -11.33 -6.31 -15.88
C ASP A 318 -9.91 -6.54 -16.45
N ARG A 319 -9.43 -5.60 -17.26
CA ARG A 319 -8.07 -5.66 -17.80
C ARG A 319 -7.06 -5.35 -16.69
N PRO A 320 -6.01 -6.17 -16.54
CA PRO A 320 -4.83 -5.78 -15.78
C PRO A 320 -4.41 -4.38 -16.22
N ALA A 321 -3.97 -3.54 -15.30
CA ALA A 321 -3.29 -2.31 -15.68
C ALA A 321 -2.16 -2.72 -16.64
N THR A 322 -2.22 -2.26 -17.89
CA THR A 322 -1.12 -2.46 -18.82
C THR A 322 0.04 -1.65 -18.27
N TYR A 323 1.00 -2.34 -17.65
CA TYR A 323 2.27 -1.78 -17.26
C TYR A 323 2.98 -1.38 -18.55
N ALA A 324 2.83 -0.12 -18.93
CA ALA A 324 3.50 0.39 -20.10
C ALA A 324 5.00 0.32 -19.80
N ARG A 325 5.74 -0.38 -20.67
CA ARG A 325 7.19 -0.27 -20.69
C ARG A 325 7.51 1.12 -21.20
N ALA A 326 7.59 2.10 -20.31
CA ALA A 326 8.19 3.36 -20.69
C ALA A 326 9.67 3.10 -20.95
N ASP A 327 10.23 3.76 -21.97
CA ASP A 327 11.67 3.92 -22.07
C ASP A 327 12.12 4.81 -20.91
N VAL A 328 12.32 4.18 -19.75
CA VAL A 328 12.77 4.87 -18.54
C VAL A 328 14.12 5.48 -18.88
N THR A 329 14.21 6.80 -18.79
CA THR A 329 15.49 7.48 -18.93
C THR A 329 16.32 7.17 -17.69
N VAL A 330 17.19 6.19 -17.83
CA VAL A 330 18.20 5.87 -16.82
C VAL A 330 19.31 6.91 -16.97
N PHE A 331 19.51 7.74 -15.95
CA PHE A 331 20.61 8.68 -15.95
C PHE A 331 21.93 7.92 -15.80
N ASP A 332 23.02 8.46 -16.38
CA ASP A 332 24.36 7.92 -16.15
C ASP A 332 24.70 8.05 -14.65
N THR A 333 24.71 6.92 -13.94
CA THR A 333 25.09 6.87 -12.52
C THR A 333 26.59 7.12 -12.32
N GLY A 334 27.38 7.12 -13.41
CA GLY A 334 28.82 6.97 -13.38
C GLY A 334 29.20 5.50 -13.15
N SER A 335 30.31 5.07 -13.75
CA SER A 335 30.87 3.73 -13.54
C SER A 335 32.02 3.78 -12.54
N GLY A 336 32.16 2.74 -11.72
CA GLY A 336 33.47 2.32 -11.20
C GLY A 336 34.03 3.06 -9.98
N VAL A 337 33.20 3.58 -9.08
CA VAL A 337 33.70 3.95 -7.76
C VAL A 337 33.89 2.67 -6.96
N ASP A 338 35.10 2.45 -6.44
CA ASP A 338 35.32 1.40 -5.44
C ASP A 338 34.67 1.86 -4.12
N LEU A 339 33.36 1.58 -4.01
CA LEU A 339 32.51 1.99 -2.90
C LEU A 339 33.01 1.44 -1.56
N GLU A 340 33.76 0.34 -1.57
CA GLU A 340 34.41 -0.19 -0.37
C GLU A 340 35.54 0.72 0.13
N ARG A 341 36.25 1.39 -0.78
CA ARG A 341 37.40 2.25 -0.42
C ARG A 341 37.02 3.67 -0.05
N GLN A 342 35.91 4.19 -0.57
CA GLN A 342 35.54 5.59 -0.39
C GLN A 342 34.03 5.78 -0.14
N PRO A 343 33.46 5.21 0.94
CA PRO A 343 32.03 5.33 1.21
C PRO A 343 31.56 6.79 1.39
N ALA A 344 32.42 7.67 1.90
CA ALA A 344 32.07 9.08 2.08
C ALA A 344 31.65 9.80 0.78
N THR A 345 32.15 9.38 -0.40
CA THR A 345 31.85 10.04 -1.68
C THR A 345 30.39 9.85 -2.12
N MET A 346 29.70 8.85 -1.57
CA MET A 346 28.27 8.61 -1.84
C MET A 346 27.33 9.48 -1.00
N SER A 347 27.86 10.22 -0.02
CA SER A 347 27.03 11.19 0.72
C SER A 347 26.65 12.36 -0.19
N GLY A 348 25.43 12.86 -0.04
CA GLY A 348 24.91 13.99 -0.80
C GLY A 348 23.42 13.90 -1.06
N SER A 349 22.92 14.87 -1.81
CA SER A 349 21.53 14.93 -2.24
C SER A 349 21.42 14.43 -3.67
N PHE A 350 20.57 13.45 -3.90
CA PHE A 350 20.24 12.94 -5.23
C PHE A 350 18.84 13.43 -5.60
N TYR A 351 18.66 13.88 -6.84
CA TYR A 351 17.36 14.34 -7.34
C TYR A 351 17.05 13.66 -8.67
N GLY A 352 15.78 13.36 -8.90
CA GLY A 352 15.34 12.80 -10.16
C GLY A 352 13.86 12.48 -10.14
N TYR A 353 13.51 11.34 -10.72
CA TYR A 353 12.12 10.97 -10.92
C TYR A 353 11.85 9.52 -10.57
N LEU A 354 10.71 9.31 -9.91
CA LEU A 354 10.02 8.03 -9.82
C LEU A 354 9.05 7.93 -11.00
N HIS A 355 9.20 6.93 -11.85
CA HIS A 355 8.21 6.57 -12.85
C HIS A 355 7.20 5.60 -12.24
N HIS A 356 5.93 5.99 -12.22
CA HIS A 356 4.81 5.16 -11.78
C HIS A 356 4.34 4.29 -12.95
N GLU A 357 4.65 2.99 -12.92
CA GLU A 357 4.39 2.10 -14.06
C GLU A 357 2.89 1.89 -14.32
N SER A 358 2.05 1.94 -13.28
CA SER A 358 0.61 1.72 -13.39
C SER A 358 -0.15 2.87 -14.03
N THR A 359 0.28 4.11 -13.78
CA THR A 359 -0.34 5.34 -14.27
C THR A 359 0.44 5.96 -15.43
N ASN A 360 1.64 5.45 -15.70
CA ASN A 360 2.61 6.02 -16.64
C ASN A 360 2.89 7.51 -16.36
N THR A 361 2.99 7.88 -15.08
CA THR A 361 3.30 9.25 -14.64
C THR A 361 4.68 9.31 -14.01
N TYR A 362 5.30 10.48 -14.02
CA TYR A 362 6.54 10.75 -13.32
C TYR A 362 6.27 11.58 -12.08
N GLN A 363 7.01 11.32 -11.01
CA GLN A 363 6.96 12.09 -9.78
C GLN A 363 8.37 12.54 -9.46
N ALA A 364 8.55 13.83 -9.22
CA ALA A 364 9.83 14.35 -8.75
C ALA A 364 10.19 13.69 -7.42
N ALA A 365 11.45 13.28 -7.28
CA ALA A 365 11.93 12.54 -6.12
C ALA A 365 13.32 13.03 -5.71
N SER A 366 13.64 12.91 -4.42
CA SER A 366 14.99 13.10 -3.91
C SER A 366 15.36 12.00 -2.92
N LEU A 367 16.67 11.74 -2.80
CA LEU A 367 17.24 10.85 -1.80
C LEU A 367 18.46 11.55 -1.20
N ASN A 368 18.43 11.80 0.10
CA ASN A 368 19.57 12.34 0.83
C ASN A 368 20.29 11.19 1.54
N LEU A 369 21.54 10.95 1.19
CA LEU A 369 22.40 9.95 1.82
C LEU A 369 23.42 10.65 2.71
N THR A 370 23.53 10.21 3.96
CA THR A 370 24.54 10.70 4.91
C THR A 370 25.34 9.53 5.47
N PHE A 371 26.65 9.53 5.23
CA PHE A 371 27.56 8.53 5.78
C PHE A 371 27.97 8.88 7.20
N GLU A 372 27.83 7.93 8.11
CA GLU A 372 28.30 8.02 9.49
C GLU A 372 29.57 7.18 9.66
N ALA A 373 30.72 7.86 9.78
CA ALA A 373 32.02 7.19 9.84
C ALA A 373 32.22 6.31 11.08
N ALA A 374 31.58 6.65 12.21
CA ALA A 374 31.71 5.91 13.46
C ALA A 374 31.10 4.50 13.40
N THR A 375 29.98 4.37 12.69
CA THR A 375 29.20 3.13 12.52
C THR A 375 29.43 2.48 11.15
N ALA A 376 30.08 3.20 10.23
CA ALA A 376 30.24 2.82 8.82
C ALA A 376 28.90 2.50 8.14
N THR A 377 27.87 3.30 8.44
CA THR A 377 26.51 3.16 7.87
C THR A 377 26.08 4.40 7.10
N TYR A 378 25.13 4.24 6.18
CA TYR A 378 24.40 5.35 5.58
C TYR A 378 23.03 5.47 6.20
N SER A 379 22.68 6.66 6.68
CA SER A 379 21.29 7.04 6.90
C SER A 379 20.73 7.64 5.62
N ALA A 380 19.48 7.32 5.28
CA ALA A 380 18.84 7.80 4.07
C ALA A 380 17.47 8.44 4.36
N VAL A 381 17.17 9.54 3.67
CA VAL A 381 15.85 10.18 3.67
C VAL A 381 15.41 10.37 2.23
N ALA A 382 14.33 9.70 1.83
CA ALA A 382 13.72 9.86 0.52
C ALA A 382 12.57 10.88 0.59
N ALA A 383 12.34 11.64 -0.47
CA ALA A 383 11.14 12.47 -0.61
C ALA A 383 10.53 12.35 -2.01
N LEU A 384 9.20 12.37 -2.07
CA LEU A 384 8.44 12.44 -3.33
C LEU A 384 7.62 13.74 -3.35
N TYR A 385 7.75 14.50 -4.42
CA TYR A 385 7.16 15.83 -4.57
C TYR A 385 5.92 15.78 -5.46
N PHE A 386 4.95 16.65 -5.18
CA PHE A 386 3.76 16.89 -6.00
C PHE A 386 3.99 18.19 -6.77
N GLY A 387 4.20 18.05 -8.08
CA GLY A 387 4.78 19.10 -8.94
C GLY A 387 6.31 19.06 -8.96
N PRO A 388 6.99 20.22 -9.07
CA PRO A 388 8.45 20.27 -9.20
C PRO A 388 9.17 19.90 -7.90
N ALA A 389 10.41 19.42 -7.99
CA ALA A 389 11.26 19.07 -6.84
C ALA A 389 11.60 20.27 -5.91
N SER A 390 11.37 21.50 -6.37
CA SER A 390 11.49 22.72 -5.55
C SER A 390 10.20 23.08 -4.80
N GLY A 391 9.13 22.28 -4.96
CA GLY A 391 7.85 22.49 -4.31
C GLY A 391 7.86 22.19 -2.81
N ASN A 392 6.89 22.74 -2.10
CA ASN A 392 6.63 22.51 -0.67
C ASN A 392 5.58 21.41 -0.41
N GLU A 393 5.00 20.84 -1.47
CA GLU A 393 4.08 19.71 -1.38
C GLU A 393 4.87 18.43 -1.62
N PHE A 394 5.22 17.72 -0.55
CA PHE A 394 5.99 16.48 -0.64
C PHE A 394 5.68 15.53 0.52
N VAL A 395 6.02 14.27 0.31
CA VAL A 395 6.09 13.24 1.35
C VAL A 395 7.54 12.87 1.58
N ALA A 396 7.91 12.57 2.82
CA ALA A 396 9.26 12.17 3.18
C ALA A 396 9.25 10.85 3.93
N TYR A 397 10.26 10.03 3.67
CA TYR A 397 10.45 8.71 4.26
C TYR A 397 11.85 8.63 4.84
N ARG A 398 11.91 8.38 6.14
CA ARG A 398 13.16 8.04 6.82
C ARG A 398 13.41 6.55 6.67
N LEU A 399 14.61 6.21 6.23
CA LEU A 399 15.03 4.82 6.00
C LEU A 399 16.06 4.46 7.07
N ASP A 400 16.06 3.18 7.45
CA ASP A 400 16.96 2.60 8.43
C ASP A 400 18.41 2.65 7.94
N PRO A 401 19.37 2.83 8.87
CA PRO A 401 20.77 2.86 8.49
C PRO A 401 21.23 1.55 7.85
N VAL A 402 21.92 1.63 6.71
CA VAL A 402 22.50 0.47 6.03
C VAL A 402 24.03 0.45 6.09
N PRO A 403 24.67 -0.70 6.34
CA PRO A 403 26.13 -0.80 6.32
C PRO A 403 26.73 -0.46 4.95
N ALA A 404 27.79 0.34 4.93
CA ALA A 404 28.42 0.80 3.69
C ALA A 404 29.02 -0.33 2.82
N ARG A 405 29.40 -1.44 3.44
CA ARG A 405 29.89 -2.64 2.75
C ARG A 405 28.86 -3.34 1.86
N LEU A 406 27.57 -3.01 1.97
CA LEU A 406 26.51 -3.62 1.16
C LEU A 406 26.36 -2.99 -0.23
N LEU A 407 27.12 -1.95 -0.55
CA LEU A 407 26.97 -1.21 -1.80
C LEU A 407 27.54 -1.91 -3.05
N ALA A 408 28.13 -3.10 -2.94
CA ALA A 408 28.68 -3.87 -4.07
C ALA A 408 27.61 -4.62 -4.90
N GLY A 409 26.32 -4.39 -4.64
CA GLY A 409 25.20 -5.00 -5.33
C GLY A 409 23.91 -4.22 -5.07
N PRO A 410 22.73 -4.81 -5.34
CA PRO A 410 21.48 -4.15 -5.03
C PRO A 410 21.39 -3.84 -3.53
N VAL A 411 20.99 -2.63 -3.14
CA VAL A 411 20.91 -2.22 -1.73
C VAL A 411 19.45 -1.97 -1.36
N LEU A 412 18.95 -2.72 -0.39
CA LEU A 412 17.65 -2.48 0.21
C LEU A 412 17.75 -1.36 1.25
N LEU A 413 17.08 -0.25 0.99
CA LEU A 413 16.80 0.80 1.95
C LEU A 413 15.34 0.66 2.41
N ASP A 414 15.15 0.05 3.58
CA ASP A 414 13.84 -0.05 4.24
C ASP A 414 13.75 0.97 5.37
N GLY A 415 12.55 1.22 5.89
CA GLY A 415 12.33 2.03 7.07
C GLY A 415 10.99 1.66 7.70
N PRO A 416 10.57 2.32 8.78
CA PRO A 416 9.30 2.00 9.43
C PRO A 416 8.07 2.34 8.57
N GLY A 417 8.18 3.37 7.72
CA GLY A 417 7.07 3.84 6.87
C GLY A 417 6.63 2.85 5.79
N GLU A 418 5.67 3.27 4.97
CA GLU A 418 5.02 2.42 3.97
C GLU A 418 5.90 2.02 2.77
N THR A 419 7.05 2.66 2.60
CA THR A 419 7.90 2.45 1.42
C THR A 419 9.21 1.76 1.76
N PHE A 420 9.79 1.10 0.76
CA PHE A 420 11.20 0.77 0.74
C PHE A 420 11.75 0.89 -0.69
N LEU A 421 13.06 1.06 -0.80
CA LEU A 421 13.75 1.27 -2.06
C LEU A 421 14.82 0.21 -2.27
N ILE A 422 14.92 -0.33 -3.48
CA ILE A 422 16.05 -1.17 -3.88
C ILE A 422 16.90 -0.39 -4.86
N LEU A 423 18.09 0.04 -4.43
CA LEU A 423 19.06 0.66 -5.31
C LEU A 423 19.73 -0.43 -6.14
N THR A 424 19.53 -0.41 -7.46
CA THR A 424 20.10 -1.39 -8.40
C THR A 424 21.42 -0.92 -8.99
N SER A 425 21.66 0.38 -9.01
CA SER A 425 22.93 1.00 -9.40
C SER A 425 23.19 2.22 -8.52
N MET A 426 24.44 2.39 -8.10
CA MET A 426 24.90 3.52 -7.32
C MET A 426 26.28 3.95 -7.81
N GLY A 427 26.46 5.24 -8.07
CA GLY A 427 27.75 5.81 -8.44
C GLY A 427 27.87 7.29 -8.06
N GLU A 428 29.05 7.85 -8.29
CA GLU A 428 29.37 9.24 -7.92
C GLU A 428 28.45 10.29 -8.54
N LYS A 429 27.86 10.01 -9.71
CA LYS A 429 27.01 10.94 -10.44
C LYS A 429 25.52 10.74 -10.19
N GLY A 430 25.11 9.57 -9.69
CA GLY A 430 23.69 9.24 -9.62
C GLY A 430 23.40 7.85 -9.08
N LEU A 431 22.11 7.55 -9.00
CA LEU A 431 21.59 6.27 -8.56
C LEU A 431 20.38 5.86 -9.37
N ALA A 432 20.14 4.56 -9.43
CA ALA A 432 18.95 3.97 -10.02
C ALA A 432 18.43 2.87 -9.11
N GLY A 433 17.13 2.62 -9.16
CA GLY A 433 16.51 1.63 -8.30
C GLY A 433 15.05 1.37 -8.61
N ILE A 434 14.40 0.67 -7.69
CA ILE A 434 12.99 0.31 -7.76
C ILE A 434 12.31 0.72 -6.47
N TRP A 435 11.23 1.48 -6.59
CA TRP A 435 10.40 1.94 -5.49
C TRP A 435 9.29 0.92 -5.21
N TYR A 436 9.19 0.51 -3.96
CA TYR A 436 8.15 -0.39 -3.48
C TYR A 436 7.33 0.24 -2.37
N SER A 437 6.05 -0.07 -2.37
CA SER A 437 5.15 0.20 -1.27
C SER A 437 4.77 -1.12 -0.61
N LYS A 438 4.76 -1.15 0.73
CA LYS A 438 4.36 -2.31 1.54
C LYS A 438 2.89 -2.69 1.35
N THR A 439 2.09 -1.79 0.77
CA THR A 439 0.68 -2.06 0.43
C THR A 439 0.46 -2.25 -1.08
N HIS A 440 1.05 -1.43 -1.92
CA HIS A 440 0.84 -1.44 -3.37
C HIS A 440 1.82 -2.36 -4.13
N GLY A 441 2.89 -2.82 -3.48
CA GLY A 441 3.93 -3.63 -4.09
C GLY A 441 4.88 -2.78 -4.93
N HIS A 442 5.34 -3.31 -6.06
CA HIS A 442 6.21 -2.59 -6.98
C HIS A 442 5.47 -1.41 -7.66
N ILE A 443 5.94 -0.20 -7.39
CA ILE A 443 5.38 1.05 -7.91
C ILE A 443 6.00 1.42 -9.26
N GLY A 444 7.33 1.37 -9.32
CA GLY A 444 8.09 1.58 -10.53
C GLY A 444 9.54 1.95 -10.27
N THR A 445 10.20 2.43 -11.31
CA THR A 445 11.65 2.68 -11.29
C THR A 445 11.99 4.09 -10.86
N VAL A 446 13.09 4.25 -10.13
CA VAL A 446 13.66 5.53 -9.77
C VAL A 446 15.01 5.74 -10.43
N SER A 447 15.27 6.96 -10.89
CA SER A 447 16.51 7.37 -11.54
C SER A 447 16.84 8.79 -11.06
N MET A 448 18.03 8.98 -10.49
CA MET A 448 18.44 10.26 -9.88
C MET A 448 19.89 10.62 -10.21
N VAL A 449 20.17 11.92 -10.26
CA VAL A 449 21.51 12.50 -10.39
C VAL A 449 21.89 13.25 -9.11
N LYS A 450 23.19 13.32 -8.84
CA LYS A 450 23.72 13.95 -7.63
C LYS A 450 23.75 15.48 -7.76
N ASP A 451 23.43 16.17 -6.66
CA ASP A 451 23.56 17.60 -6.40
C ASP A 451 22.85 18.55 -7.40
N SER A 452 22.05 18.03 -8.33
CA SER A 452 21.33 18.81 -9.33
C SER A 452 19.96 18.22 -9.63
N ILE A 453 18.97 19.07 -9.90
CA ILE A 453 17.65 18.61 -10.37
C ILE A 453 17.78 18.38 -11.88
N PRO A 454 17.59 17.14 -12.38
CA PRO A 454 17.66 16.90 -13.81
C PRO A 454 16.52 17.64 -14.51
N PRO A 455 16.71 18.11 -15.76
CA PRO A 455 15.64 18.75 -16.50
C PRO A 455 14.47 17.79 -16.67
N LEU A 456 13.25 18.32 -16.60
CA LEU A 456 12.05 17.57 -16.93
C LEU A 456 12.15 17.06 -18.38
N MET A 457 11.86 15.78 -18.58
CA MET A 457 11.70 15.23 -19.93
C MET A 457 10.60 16.02 -20.66
N ALA A 458 10.71 16.14 -21.99
CA ALA A 458 9.88 17.05 -22.80
C ALA A 458 8.36 16.89 -22.64
N ASP A 459 7.89 15.76 -22.10
CA ASP A 459 6.48 15.49 -21.79
C ASP A 459 6.15 15.84 -20.33
N GLU A 460 6.22 17.14 -19.98
CA GLU A 460 5.83 17.68 -18.66
C GLU A 460 4.42 17.25 -18.20
N LYS A 461 3.55 16.85 -19.15
CA LYS A 461 2.19 16.33 -18.91
C LYS A 461 2.16 15.05 -18.08
N LEU A 462 3.27 14.34 -17.95
CA LEU A 462 3.32 13.13 -17.13
C LEU A 462 3.74 13.43 -15.68
N LEU A 463 4.17 14.66 -15.36
CA LEU A 463 4.55 15.01 -14.00
C LEU A 463 3.31 15.08 -13.11
N MET A 464 3.34 14.34 -12.00
CA MET A 464 2.27 14.34 -11.01
C MET A 464 2.00 15.78 -10.54
N PRO A 465 0.76 16.28 -10.67
CA PRO A 465 0.49 17.69 -10.45
C PRO A 465 0.57 18.04 -8.95
N ARG A 466 0.76 19.33 -8.66
CA ARG A 466 0.48 19.87 -7.33
C ARG A 466 -0.97 19.58 -6.95
N LEU A 467 -1.21 19.23 -5.70
CA LEU A 467 -2.53 18.95 -5.16
C LEU A 467 -3.16 20.19 -4.54
N GLY A 468 -2.35 21.09 -3.99
CA GLY A 468 -2.80 22.37 -3.48
C GLY A 468 -3.21 23.33 -4.60
N GLY A 469 -4.21 24.17 -4.33
CA GLY A 469 -4.69 25.22 -5.23
C GLY A 469 -6.21 25.38 -5.24
N GLY A 470 -6.67 26.32 -6.08
CA GLY A 470 -8.08 26.54 -6.34
C GLY A 470 -8.61 25.57 -7.39
N TYR A 471 -9.78 24.99 -7.12
CA TYR A 471 -10.52 24.12 -8.04
C TYR A 471 -11.96 24.61 -8.19
N SER A 472 -12.48 24.65 -9.42
CA SER A 472 -13.84 25.09 -9.70
C SER A 472 -14.64 24.00 -10.42
N GLY A 473 -15.74 23.59 -9.83
CA GLY A 473 -16.79 22.77 -10.46
C GLY A 473 -18.00 23.60 -10.87
N GLU A 474 -19.08 22.91 -11.25
CA GLU A 474 -20.35 23.53 -11.62
C GLU A 474 -21.00 24.25 -10.43
N GLN A 475 -21.15 23.54 -9.30
CA GLN A 475 -21.82 24.03 -8.10
C GLN A 475 -20.85 24.49 -7.01
N TRP A 476 -19.68 23.85 -6.93
CA TRP A 476 -18.73 24.04 -5.83
C TRP A 476 -17.40 24.61 -6.30
N GLN A 477 -16.76 25.38 -5.43
CA GLN A 477 -15.37 25.81 -5.54
C GLN A 477 -14.61 25.30 -4.31
N LEU A 478 -13.42 24.76 -4.54
CA LEU A 478 -12.53 24.25 -3.51
C LEU A 478 -11.27 25.09 -3.49
N ASP A 479 -10.80 25.43 -2.29
CA ASP A 479 -9.47 25.96 -2.06
C ASP A 479 -8.74 24.94 -1.18
N ILE A 480 -7.92 24.10 -1.81
CA ILE A 480 -7.23 23.00 -1.14
C ILE A 480 -5.81 23.45 -0.81
N LYS A 481 -5.44 23.28 0.45
CA LYS A 481 -4.10 23.48 0.97
C LYS A 481 -3.53 22.11 1.31
N VAL A 482 -2.26 21.92 0.97
CA VAL A 482 -1.54 20.69 1.25
C VAL A 482 -0.32 21.03 2.08
N ALA A 483 -0.13 20.30 3.16
CA ALA A 483 1.06 20.38 3.99
C ALA A 483 1.73 19.01 4.02
N SER A 484 3.05 19.00 3.91
CA SER A 484 3.85 17.82 4.22
C SER A 484 3.69 17.51 5.72
N ASN A 485 3.17 16.33 6.02
CA ASN A 485 3.23 15.79 7.37
C ASN A 485 4.55 15.05 7.47
N VAL A 486 5.60 15.74 7.91
CA VAL A 486 6.85 15.10 8.32
C VAL A 486 6.58 14.42 9.66
N SER A 487 5.83 13.32 9.61
CA SER A 487 5.48 12.55 10.78
C SER A 487 6.61 11.59 11.11
N GLU A 488 6.95 11.51 12.39
CA GLU A 488 7.94 10.57 12.92
C GLU A 488 7.31 9.20 13.22
N ARG A 489 6.02 8.97 12.89
CA ARG A 489 5.30 7.74 13.23
C ARG A 489 5.44 6.67 12.14
N ASP A 490 5.71 5.45 12.60
CA ASP A 490 5.93 4.27 11.76
C ASP A 490 4.71 3.87 10.89
N GLU A 491 3.50 4.27 11.30
CA GLU A 491 2.25 3.84 10.69
C GLU A 491 1.70 4.78 9.60
N ASP A 492 2.42 5.86 9.26
CA ASP A 492 1.89 6.91 8.39
C ASP A 492 1.94 6.50 6.91
N PHE A 493 0.84 5.87 6.49
CA PHE A 493 0.55 5.51 5.10
C PHE A 493 0.31 6.73 4.19
N TYR A 494 -0.27 7.81 4.74
CA TYR A 494 -0.69 9.02 4.01
C TYR A 494 -0.04 10.28 4.60
N PRO A 495 1.26 10.54 4.32
CA PRO A 495 1.97 11.67 4.90
C PRO A 495 1.59 13.05 4.32
N LEU A 496 0.61 13.16 3.41
CA LEU A 496 0.06 14.46 3.02
C LEU A 496 -1.21 14.78 3.79
N ARG A 497 -1.24 15.94 4.44
CA ARG A 497 -2.45 16.49 5.02
C ARG A 497 -3.07 17.50 4.07
N MET A 498 -4.31 17.25 3.69
CA MET A 498 -5.12 18.17 2.88
C MET A 498 -6.15 18.86 3.76
N PHE A 499 -6.31 20.17 3.60
CA PHE A 499 -7.30 20.96 4.34
C PHE A 499 -7.67 22.20 3.52
N GLY A 500 -8.67 22.96 3.94
CA GLY A 500 -9.05 24.16 3.21
C GLY A 500 -10.54 24.42 3.23
N ASP A 501 -11.08 24.92 2.14
CA ASP A 501 -12.47 25.37 2.06
C ASP A 501 -13.20 24.81 0.86
N ALA A 502 -14.49 24.55 1.03
CA ALA A 502 -15.45 24.36 -0.05
C ALA A 502 -16.54 25.43 0.01
N ARG A 503 -16.85 26.05 -1.12
CA ARG A 503 -17.83 27.14 -1.24
C ARG A 503 -18.83 26.83 -2.35
N GLU A 504 -20.11 26.98 -2.06
CA GLU A 504 -21.14 26.89 -3.08
C GLU A 504 -21.16 28.16 -3.93
N ARG A 505 -21.20 28.04 -5.26
CA ARG A 505 -21.12 29.18 -6.19
C ARG A 505 -22.38 30.04 -6.14
N ALA A 506 -23.56 29.42 -6.00
CA ALA A 506 -24.83 30.13 -5.93
C ALA A 506 -25.02 30.87 -4.60
N GLU A 507 -24.42 30.37 -3.53
CA GLU A 507 -24.57 30.90 -2.17
C GLU A 507 -23.22 31.01 -1.48
N VAL A 508 -22.50 32.12 -1.73
CA VAL A 508 -21.16 32.36 -1.16
C VAL A 508 -21.12 32.25 0.38
N LYS A 509 -22.26 32.45 1.06
CA LYS A 509 -22.40 32.28 2.52
C LYS A 509 -22.37 30.81 2.96
N LYS A 510 -22.71 29.86 2.10
CA LYS A 510 -22.58 28.41 2.35
C LYS A 510 -21.14 27.98 2.09
N ARG A 511 -20.30 28.22 3.09
CA ARG A 511 -18.94 27.69 3.19
C ARG A 511 -18.94 26.43 4.06
N ARG A 512 -18.10 25.48 3.68
CA ARG A 512 -17.74 24.29 4.47
C ARG A 512 -16.24 24.26 4.62
N LEU A 513 -15.75 23.94 5.81
CA LEU A 513 -14.34 23.72 6.04
C LEU A 513 -13.99 22.28 5.65
N ILE A 514 -12.94 22.10 4.86
CA ILE A 514 -12.27 20.80 4.69
C ILE A 514 -11.35 20.65 5.90
N GLN A 515 -11.82 19.90 6.90
CA GLN A 515 -11.11 19.69 8.15
C GLN A 515 -9.85 18.84 7.97
N ASP A 516 -9.92 17.89 7.04
CA ASP A 516 -8.89 16.87 6.84
C ASP A 516 -9.05 16.24 5.46
N GLY A 517 -8.00 15.60 5.00
CA GLY A 517 -8.03 14.89 3.73
C GLY A 517 -6.73 14.17 3.44
N THR A 518 -6.85 13.12 2.64
CA THR A 518 -5.78 12.19 2.30
C THR A 518 -5.71 12.03 0.79
N PHE A 519 -4.50 11.76 0.29
CA PHE A 519 -4.26 11.48 -1.11
C PHE A 519 -3.42 10.22 -1.27
N ASP A 520 -3.97 9.26 -2.01
CA ASP A 520 -3.29 8.04 -2.43
C ASP A 520 -2.69 8.29 -3.82
N PHE A 521 -1.40 8.62 -3.85
CA PHE A 521 -0.73 8.97 -5.10
C PHE A 521 -0.45 7.78 -6.02
N TYR A 522 -0.57 6.55 -5.52
CA TYR A 522 -0.44 5.33 -6.32
C TYR A 522 -1.70 5.04 -7.14
N THR A 523 -2.87 5.40 -6.60
CA THR A 523 -4.17 5.18 -7.24
C THR A 523 -4.81 6.47 -7.76
N GLY A 524 -4.26 7.62 -7.39
CA GLY A 524 -4.81 8.95 -7.64
C GLY A 524 -6.07 9.25 -6.82
N VAL A 525 -6.42 8.42 -5.83
CA VAL A 525 -7.64 8.60 -5.03
C VAL A 525 -7.44 9.74 -4.04
N VAL A 526 -8.42 10.64 -3.98
CA VAL A 526 -8.46 11.75 -3.03
C VAL A 526 -9.69 11.62 -2.13
N ALA A 527 -9.52 12.01 -0.88
CA ALA A 527 -10.49 11.81 0.17
C ALA A 527 -10.51 13.07 1.06
N LEU A 528 -11.63 13.78 1.15
CA LEU A 528 -11.79 15.04 1.90
C LEU A 528 -12.92 14.94 2.93
N ARG A 529 -12.64 15.28 4.19
CA ARG A 529 -13.62 15.33 5.28
C ARG A 529 -14.05 16.77 5.52
N LEU A 530 -15.35 17.02 5.43
CA LEU A 530 -15.95 18.30 5.75
C LEU A 530 -16.23 18.46 7.25
N ASP A 531 -16.36 19.69 7.70
CA ASP A 531 -16.78 20.08 9.06
C ASP A 531 -18.13 19.52 9.51
N ASP A 532 -19.00 19.25 8.55
CA ASP A 532 -20.29 18.63 8.79
C ASP A 532 -20.25 17.09 8.87
N GLY A 533 -19.04 16.52 8.82
CA GLY A 533 -18.77 15.09 8.92
C GLY A 533 -19.00 14.31 7.62
N ARG A 534 -19.40 14.97 6.53
CA ARG A 534 -19.44 14.33 5.21
C ARG A 534 -18.03 13.99 4.75
N ILE A 535 -17.97 12.90 4.02
CA ILE A 535 -16.78 12.40 3.36
C ILE A 535 -17.00 12.49 1.85
N ILE A 536 -16.11 13.21 1.18
CA ILE A 536 -16.03 13.34 -0.28
C ILE A 536 -14.87 12.47 -0.73
N VAL A 537 -15.09 11.57 -1.68
CA VAL A 537 -14.03 10.77 -2.28
C VAL A 537 -14.02 11.03 -3.77
N GLY A 538 -12.87 10.91 -4.39
CA GLY A 538 -12.74 11.08 -5.82
C GLY A 538 -11.40 10.62 -6.33
N LYS A 539 -11.06 11.08 -7.53
CA LYS A 539 -9.75 10.87 -8.13
C LYS A 539 -9.20 12.19 -8.66
N VAL A 540 -7.89 12.33 -8.61
CA VAL A 540 -7.18 13.33 -9.41
C VAL A 540 -7.26 12.90 -10.87
N SER A 541 -7.79 13.77 -11.72
CA SER A 541 -7.86 13.55 -13.17
C SER A 541 -7.30 14.79 -13.87
N GLU A 542 -6.67 14.67 -15.03
CA GLU A 542 -6.24 15.89 -15.73
C GLU A 542 -7.45 16.59 -16.37
N PRO A 543 -7.71 17.89 -16.08
CA PRO A 543 -6.85 18.89 -15.44
C PRO A 543 -7.27 19.33 -14.01
N GLY A 544 -7.96 18.50 -13.23
CA GLY A 544 -8.29 18.78 -11.82
C GLY A 544 -8.70 17.56 -11.00
N LEU A 545 -9.95 17.53 -10.51
CA LEU A 545 -10.46 16.49 -9.61
C LEU A 545 -11.84 16.00 -10.07
N GLU A 546 -12.09 14.71 -9.97
CA GLU A 546 -13.43 14.12 -10.09
C GLU A 546 -13.88 13.65 -8.72
N LEU A 547 -14.76 14.39 -8.08
CA LEU A 547 -15.19 14.12 -6.71
C LEU A 547 -16.65 13.70 -6.66
N PHE A 548 -16.91 12.62 -5.94
CA PHE A 548 -18.24 12.24 -5.50
C PHE A 548 -18.67 13.12 -4.32
N TRP A 549 -19.60 14.02 -4.57
CA TRP A 549 -20.10 15.01 -3.62
C TRP A 549 -21.45 14.59 -3.04
N PRO A 550 -21.51 14.02 -1.82
CA PRO A 550 -22.78 13.56 -1.27
C PRO A 550 -23.71 14.72 -0.87
N PRO A 551 -25.03 14.59 -1.10
CA PRO A 551 -25.99 15.65 -0.81
C PRO A 551 -26.10 15.95 0.68
N TRP A 552 -26.60 17.15 0.99
CA TRP A 552 -27.00 17.59 2.33
C TRP A 552 -28.52 17.83 2.34
N PRO A 553 -29.28 17.47 3.40
CA PRO A 553 -28.86 16.80 4.64
C PRO A 553 -28.66 15.28 4.48
N SER A 554 -28.09 14.66 5.52
CA SER A 554 -27.91 13.21 5.67
C SER A 554 -29.22 12.39 5.54
N LEU A 555 -30.37 13.05 5.68
CA LEU A 555 -31.71 12.51 5.43
C LEU A 555 -32.33 13.33 4.31
N GLY A 556 -32.07 12.93 3.08
CA GLY A 556 -32.54 13.64 1.89
C GLY A 556 -32.68 12.70 0.71
N PRO A 557 -32.99 13.24 -0.48
CA PRO A 557 -33.15 12.48 -1.71
C PRO A 557 -31.93 11.57 -1.95
N VAL A 558 -32.11 10.27 -2.29
CA VAL A 558 -31.03 9.51 -2.95
C VAL A 558 -30.97 10.05 -4.38
N LEU A 559 -30.19 11.12 -4.57
CA LEU A 559 -30.16 11.83 -5.83
C LEU A 559 -29.63 10.94 -6.97
N ASN A 560 -30.29 11.08 -8.10
CA ASN A 560 -29.96 10.50 -9.40
C ASN A 560 -28.55 10.97 -9.83
N THR A 561 -27.57 10.07 -9.93
CA THR A 561 -26.27 10.10 -10.67
C THR A 561 -25.40 11.37 -10.80
N GLN A 562 -25.88 12.59 -10.60
CA GLN A 562 -25.14 13.86 -10.71
C GLN A 562 -24.25 14.14 -9.49
N LEU A 563 -23.83 13.10 -8.78
CA LEU A 563 -23.03 13.23 -7.57
C LEU A 563 -21.53 13.28 -7.87
N VAL A 564 -21.08 12.80 -9.03
CA VAL A 564 -19.69 13.02 -9.47
C VAL A 564 -19.62 14.40 -10.12
N GLN A 565 -18.85 15.30 -9.52
CA GLN A 565 -18.57 16.62 -10.04
C GLN A 565 -17.11 16.68 -10.50
N SER A 566 -16.90 17.17 -11.72
CA SER A 566 -15.57 17.53 -12.20
C SER A 566 -15.23 18.94 -11.76
N PHE A 567 -14.08 19.07 -11.11
CA PHE A 567 -13.49 20.31 -10.68
C PHE A 567 -12.25 20.57 -11.52
N PHE A 568 -12.13 21.77 -12.09
CA PHE A 568 -10.99 22.17 -12.90
C PHE A 568 -10.08 23.08 -12.08
N ARG A 569 -8.76 22.90 -12.17
CA ARG A 569 -7.81 23.78 -11.49
C ARG A 569 -7.92 25.21 -12.05
N VAL A 570 -7.93 26.21 -11.17
CA VAL A 570 -8.11 27.62 -11.54
C VAL A 570 -6.81 28.25 -12.03
N ASP A 571 -5.66 27.80 -11.50
CA ASP A 571 -4.34 28.39 -11.79
C ASP A 571 -3.71 27.92 -13.12
N SER A 572 -4.34 26.96 -13.81
CA SER A 572 -3.95 26.59 -15.17
C SER A 572 -4.49 27.63 -16.15
N ALA A 573 -3.72 28.71 -16.35
CA ALA A 573 -3.85 29.77 -17.35
C ALA A 573 -5.11 29.71 -18.26
N GLU A 574 -6.05 30.61 -18.02
CA GLU A 574 -7.02 31.12 -19.02
C GLU A 574 -7.69 30.09 -19.95
N ARG A 575 -8.24 28.98 -19.44
CA ARG A 575 -9.32 28.31 -20.20
C ARG A 575 -10.65 29.01 -19.90
N LYS A 576 -11.05 29.93 -20.79
CA LYS A 576 -12.41 30.46 -20.86
C LYS A 576 -13.39 29.29 -20.78
N PHE A 577 -14.17 29.22 -19.71
CA PHE A 577 -15.35 28.36 -19.58
C PHE A 577 -16.24 28.62 -20.80
N THR A 578 -16.14 27.80 -21.84
CA THR A 578 -17.16 27.72 -22.87
C THR A 578 -18.21 26.80 -22.29
N ALA A 579 -19.19 27.39 -21.61
CA ALA A 579 -20.40 26.68 -21.24
C ALA A 579 -20.98 26.06 -22.52
N ARG A 580 -20.96 24.73 -22.62
CA ARG A 580 -21.82 24.03 -23.58
C ARG A 580 -23.24 24.32 -23.13
N LYS A 581 -23.94 25.15 -23.91
CA LYS A 581 -25.39 25.34 -23.80
C LYS A 581 -26.12 24.05 -24.18
#